data_AF-W9A8R7-F1
#
_entry.id   AF-W9A8R7-F1
#
_cell.length_a   1.000
_cell.length_b   1.000
_cell.length_c   1.000
_cell.angle_alpha   90.00
_cell.angle_beta   90.00
_cell.angle_gamma   90.00
#
_symmetry.space_group_name_H-M   'P 1'
#
loop_
_entity.id
_entity.type
_entity.pdbx_description
1 polymer ?
#
loop_
_entity_poly.entity_id
_entity_poly.type
_entity_poly.pdbx_seq_one_letter_code
_entity_poly.pdbx_strand_id
1 'polypeptide(L)'
;MNKWGFLSIIIVSISVAVSIYIINIHTLPAITYFPITEDQRFEKVQTDISLFSENGNDSYEIIWSATSVSDAPTYLRQDASLLFDNGRLRGLRSIWKQDTDSIIMKERLFHEDSSLFQAITFHHGEIHKQDKSIHSMQQITADQLYVIDSPTTALESFKKPQNNYEVEWKNLLEKTTRQQLLYHWNQLFTHFDIDSSNYLSVPLTSLATYQTKPLPSLTQQETDKIMGQLWEGLYKNYIVPATTKNNKKPTSYIPIILFSKDQDHLLVLFELNGRKNQLIQKYSLTES
;
A
#
# COMPACT_ATOMS: atom_id res chain seq x y z
N MET A 1 -30.01 -48.03 13.10
CA MET A 1 -28.95 -47.29 12.37
C MET A 1 -27.71 -48.15 12.36
N ASN A 2 -27.20 -48.55 11.19
CA ASN A 2 -26.06 -49.47 11.11
C ASN A 2 -24.82 -48.82 11.73
N LYS A 3 -24.07 -49.57 12.55
CA LYS A 3 -22.83 -49.09 13.22
C LYS A 3 -21.86 -48.40 12.25
N TRP A 4 -21.83 -48.88 11.01
CA TRP A 4 -21.07 -48.31 9.90
C TRP A 4 -21.55 -46.91 9.47
N GLY A 5 -22.86 -46.66 9.44
CA GLY A 5 -23.40 -45.34 9.13
C GLY A 5 -23.08 -44.29 10.20
N PHE A 6 -23.06 -44.69 11.48
CA PHE A 6 -22.64 -43.80 12.57
C PHE A 6 -21.15 -43.46 12.48
N LEU A 7 -20.31 -44.44 12.14
CA LEU A 7 -18.87 -44.24 11.95
C LEU A 7 -18.57 -43.27 10.79
N SER A 8 -19.29 -43.40 9.67
CA SER A 8 -19.13 -42.49 8.51
C SER A 8 -19.50 -41.04 8.85
N ILE A 9 -20.57 -40.83 9.64
CA ILE A 9 -20.97 -39.47 10.06
C ILE A 9 -19.89 -38.83 10.95
N ILE A 10 -19.29 -39.59 11.87
CA ILE A 10 -18.21 -39.07 12.72
C ILE A 10 -16.99 -38.68 11.89
N ILE A 11 -16.59 -39.51 10.93
CA ILE A 11 -15.42 -39.23 10.06
C ILE A 11 -15.66 -37.97 9.23
N VAL A 12 -16.85 -37.80 8.66
CA VAL A 12 -17.20 -36.58 7.89
C VAL A 12 -17.21 -35.35 8.79
N SER A 13 -17.80 -35.41 9.98
CA SER A 13 -17.80 -34.29 10.93
C SER A 13 -16.39 -33.88 11.37
N ILE A 14 -15.50 -34.85 11.62
CA ILE A 14 -14.09 -34.59 11.94
C ILE A 14 -13.38 -33.96 10.74
N SER A 15 -13.58 -34.49 9.53
CA SER A 15 -12.97 -33.94 8.31
C SER A 15 -13.43 -32.50 8.03
N VAL A 16 -14.70 -32.19 8.25
CA VAL A 16 -15.25 -30.84 8.15
C VAL A 16 -14.65 -29.93 9.21
N ALA A 17 -14.59 -30.37 10.48
CA ALA A 17 -13.99 -29.60 11.56
C ALA A 17 -12.50 -29.31 11.33
N VAL A 18 -11.75 -30.30 10.85
CA VAL A 18 -10.33 -30.15 10.47
C VAL A 18 -10.18 -29.19 9.29
N SER A 19 -11.05 -29.29 8.28
CA SER A 19 -11.03 -28.38 7.13
C SER A 19 -11.33 -26.93 7.56
N ILE A 20 -12.34 -26.72 8.41
CA ILE A 20 -12.66 -25.40 8.98
C ILE A 20 -11.49 -24.87 9.81
N TYR A 21 -10.86 -25.72 10.63
CA TYR A 21 -9.71 -25.35 11.44
C TYR A 21 -8.50 -24.95 10.58
N ILE A 22 -8.19 -25.71 9.53
CA ILE A 22 -7.13 -25.38 8.58
C ILE A 22 -7.42 -24.08 7.84
N ILE A 23 -8.67 -23.87 7.39
CA ILE A 23 -9.07 -22.62 6.71
C ILE A 23 -8.88 -21.42 7.65
N ASN A 24 -9.33 -21.51 8.90
CA ASN A 24 -9.21 -20.41 9.88
C ASN A 24 -7.77 -20.09 10.28
N ILE A 25 -6.85 -21.07 10.29
CA ILE A 25 -5.43 -20.80 10.57
C ILE A 25 -4.77 -20.01 9.43
N HIS A 26 -5.28 -20.13 8.21
CA HIS A 26 -4.67 -19.53 7.02
C HIS A 26 -5.36 -18.25 6.53
N THR A 27 -6.39 -17.75 7.20
CA THR A 27 -6.94 -16.43 6.86
C THR A 27 -5.99 -15.34 7.36
N LEU A 28 -5.26 -14.72 6.44
CA LEU A 28 -4.51 -13.49 6.73
C LEU A 28 -5.49 -12.42 7.25
N PRO A 29 -5.20 -11.76 8.39
CA PRO A 29 -5.98 -10.61 8.82
C PRO A 29 -6.07 -9.59 7.70
N ALA A 30 -7.29 -9.13 7.43
CA ALA A 30 -7.55 -8.11 6.43
C ALA A 30 -7.58 -6.75 7.12
N ILE A 31 -6.88 -5.77 6.53
CA ILE A 31 -7.09 -4.37 6.88
C ILE A 31 -8.56 -4.06 6.67
N THR A 32 -9.24 -3.68 7.75
CA THR A 32 -10.67 -3.38 7.77
C THR A 32 -10.83 -2.01 8.40
N TYR A 33 -11.56 -1.12 7.73
CA TYR A 33 -11.81 0.20 8.26
C TYR A 33 -12.84 0.13 9.40
N PHE A 34 -12.50 0.75 10.51
CA PHE A 34 -13.39 1.06 11.62
C PHE A 34 -13.35 2.56 11.90
N PRO A 35 -14.36 3.14 12.58
CA PRO A 35 -14.30 4.55 13.00
C PRO A 35 -12.99 4.87 13.71
N ILE A 36 -12.34 5.97 13.31
CA ILE A 36 -11.04 6.35 13.86
C ILE A 36 -11.21 6.74 15.33
N THR A 37 -10.37 6.21 16.22
CA THR A 37 -10.38 6.56 17.64
C THR A 37 -9.70 7.91 17.87
N GLU A 38 -10.15 8.65 18.90
CA GLU A 38 -9.42 9.81 19.42
C GLU A 38 -8.50 9.44 20.59
N ASP A 39 -8.77 8.32 21.27
CA ASP A 39 -8.08 7.93 22.52
C ASP A 39 -6.69 7.31 22.36
N GLN A 40 -6.30 6.86 21.17
CA GLN A 40 -5.01 6.22 20.91
C GLN A 40 -4.46 6.69 19.57
N ARG A 41 -3.14 6.81 19.47
CA ARG A 41 -2.48 7.32 18.28
C ARG A 41 -1.10 6.72 18.06
N PHE A 42 -0.59 6.91 16.85
CA PHE A 42 0.83 6.68 16.59
C PHE A 42 1.67 7.80 17.23
N GLU A 43 2.69 7.41 18.00
CA GLU A 43 3.74 8.32 18.47
C GLU A 43 4.80 8.54 17.39
N LYS A 44 5.11 7.48 16.63
CA LYS A 44 6.11 7.52 15.57
C LYS A 44 5.65 6.66 14.41
N VAL A 45 5.69 7.22 13.21
CA VAL A 45 5.61 6.47 11.96
C VAL A 45 6.66 6.96 10.99
N GLN A 46 7.20 6.06 10.19
CA GLN A 46 8.20 6.40 9.19
C GLN A 46 8.20 5.36 8.08
N THR A 47 8.33 5.85 6.85
CA THR A 47 8.84 5.08 5.71
C THR A 47 10.18 5.68 5.33
N ASP A 48 11.17 4.85 5.05
CA ASP A 48 12.50 5.30 4.60
C ASP A 48 13.02 4.43 3.47
N ILE A 49 13.62 5.09 2.48
CA ILE A 49 14.45 4.50 1.45
C ILE A 49 15.83 5.16 1.52
N SER A 50 16.88 4.34 1.58
CA SER A 50 18.26 4.81 1.61
C SER A 50 19.16 3.89 0.77
N LEU A 51 20.21 4.47 0.19
CA LEU A 51 21.26 3.70 -0.44
C LEU A 51 22.07 2.99 0.65
N PHE A 52 22.30 1.68 0.51
CA PHE A 52 23.03 0.88 1.48
C PHE A 52 24.49 0.67 1.08
N SER A 53 24.73 0.14 -0.10
CA SER A 53 26.07 -0.13 -0.61
C SER A 53 26.11 -0.19 -2.12
N GLU A 54 27.27 0.13 -2.67
CA GLU A 54 27.65 -0.18 -4.04
C GLU A 54 28.18 -1.62 -4.08
N ASN A 55 27.64 -2.46 -4.95
CA ASN A 55 28.04 -3.86 -5.10
C ASN A 55 28.69 -4.04 -6.48
N GLY A 56 30.01 -3.84 -6.56
CA GLY A 56 30.73 -3.88 -7.84
C GLY A 56 30.44 -2.66 -8.72
N ASN A 57 30.89 -2.71 -9.98
CA ASN A 57 30.94 -1.51 -10.83
C ASN A 57 29.57 -1.06 -11.40
N ASP A 58 28.55 -1.93 -11.45
CA ASP A 58 27.29 -1.66 -12.16
C ASP A 58 26.03 -2.06 -11.36
N SER A 59 26.13 -2.21 -10.02
CA SER A 59 24.96 -2.57 -9.21
C SER A 59 25.01 -2.00 -7.80
N TYR A 60 23.86 -1.81 -7.18
CA TYR A 60 23.74 -1.27 -5.83
C TYR A 60 22.62 -1.92 -5.03
N GLU A 61 22.70 -1.75 -3.71
CA GLU A 61 21.65 -2.13 -2.78
C GLU A 61 20.98 -0.91 -2.18
N ILE A 62 19.65 -0.92 -2.14
CA ILE A 62 18.87 0.00 -1.32
C ILE A 62 18.33 -0.72 -0.08
N ILE A 63 18.20 0.02 1.01
CA ILE A 63 17.37 -0.35 2.15
C ILE A 63 16.02 0.33 2.00
N TRP A 64 14.97 -0.46 2.10
CA TRP A 64 13.60 0.01 2.25
C TRP A 64 13.07 -0.43 3.61
N SER A 65 12.52 0.50 4.37
CA SER A 65 12.00 0.22 5.70
C SER A 65 10.71 0.98 6.01
N ALA A 66 9.91 0.41 6.90
CA ALA A 66 8.81 1.09 7.53
C ALA A 66 8.80 0.77 9.03
N THR A 67 8.49 1.76 9.85
CA THR A 67 8.39 1.62 11.30
C THR A 67 7.17 2.37 11.80
N SER A 68 6.44 1.77 12.74
CA SER A 68 5.34 2.41 13.45
C SER A 68 5.37 2.05 14.93
N VAL A 69 5.10 3.03 15.79
CA VAL A 69 4.99 2.91 17.25
C VAL A 69 3.75 3.66 17.69
N SER A 70 2.89 3.01 18.48
CA SER A 70 1.71 3.62 19.11
C SER A 70 1.95 3.88 20.60
N ASP A 71 1.14 4.76 21.16
CA ASP A 71 1.17 5.13 22.58
C ASP A 71 0.77 3.98 23.53
N ALA A 72 0.03 2.99 23.02
CA ALA A 72 -0.29 1.76 23.74
C ALA A 72 -0.33 0.55 22.79
N PRO A 73 -0.19 -0.70 23.30
CA PRO A 73 -0.46 -1.90 22.54
C PRO A 73 -1.91 -1.93 22.02
N THR A 74 -2.10 -2.37 20.78
CA THR A 74 -3.44 -2.54 20.19
C THR A 74 -3.72 -4.00 19.88
N TYR A 75 -5.00 -4.36 19.76
CA TYR A 75 -5.43 -5.74 19.52
C TYR A 75 -4.78 -6.35 18.27
N LEU A 76 -4.80 -5.62 17.15
CA LEU A 76 -4.14 -6.01 15.91
C LEU A 76 -3.44 -4.81 15.29
N ARG A 77 -2.15 -4.95 15.03
CA ARG A 77 -1.33 -4.02 14.24
C ARG A 77 -1.08 -4.59 12.87
N GLN A 78 -1.15 -3.74 11.85
CA GLN A 78 -0.88 -4.14 10.48
C GLN A 78 -0.29 -2.99 9.69
N ASP A 79 0.90 -3.19 9.12
CA ASP A 79 1.53 -2.23 8.23
C ASP A 79 1.68 -2.86 6.85
N ALA A 80 1.24 -2.14 5.82
CA ALA A 80 1.38 -2.54 4.43
C ALA A 80 2.17 -1.48 3.67
N SER A 81 3.29 -1.89 3.09
CA SER A 81 4.22 -1.01 2.40
C SER A 81 4.44 -1.47 0.96
N LEU A 82 4.49 -0.50 0.05
CA LEU A 82 4.70 -0.67 -1.37
C LEU A 82 5.93 0.12 -1.79
N LEU A 83 6.80 -0.49 -2.59
CA LEU A 83 7.97 0.14 -3.19
C LEU A 83 7.88 0.07 -4.71
N PHE A 84 8.09 1.22 -5.34
CA PHE A 84 8.12 1.38 -6.78
C PHE A 84 9.48 1.91 -7.23
N ASP A 85 9.92 1.53 -8.42
CA ASP A 85 11.02 2.16 -9.16
C ASP A 85 10.52 2.68 -10.51
N ASN A 86 10.81 3.92 -10.85
CA ASN A 86 10.41 4.51 -12.14
C ASN A 86 8.92 4.24 -12.49
N GLY A 87 8.05 4.23 -11.48
CA GLY A 87 6.62 3.95 -11.59
C GLY A 87 6.18 2.48 -11.65
N ARG A 88 7.08 1.50 -11.54
CA ARG A 88 6.80 0.05 -11.55
C ARG A 88 6.88 -0.55 -10.16
N LEU A 89 6.00 -1.49 -9.84
CA LEU A 89 6.01 -2.19 -8.56
C LEU A 89 7.25 -3.09 -8.44
N ARG A 90 8.05 -2.91 -7.38
CA ARG A 90 9.23 -3.72 -7.08
C ARG A 90 9.12 -4.53 -5.81
N GLY A 91 8.57 -3.90 -4.78
CA GLY A 91 8.43 -4.49 -3.46
C GLY A 91 7.03 -4.31 -2.93
N LEU A 92 6.54 -5.34 -2.24
CA LEU A 92 5.33 -5.25 -1.45
C LEU A 92 5.54 -6.09 -0.20
N ARG A 93 5.31 -5.48 0.96
CA ARG A 93 5.43 -6.16 2.25
C ARG A 93 4.24 -5.79 3.11
N SER A 94 3.72 -6.79 3.82
CA SER A 94 2.67 -6.62 4.79
C SER A 94 3.05 -7.42 6.03
N ILE A 95 3.11 -6.76 7.17
CA ILE A 95 3.36 -7.39 8.47
C ILE A 95 2.14 -7.10 9.33
N TRP A 96 1.65 -8.12 10.01
CA TRP A 96 0.65 -7.97 11.06
C TRP A 96 1.14 -8.64 12.34
N LYS A 97 0.72 -8.09 13.49
CA LYS A 97 1.04 -8.59 14.83
C LYS A 97 -0.10 -8.27 15.77
N GLN A 98 -0.36 -9.14 16.74
CA GLN A 98 -1.34 -8.87 17.79
C GLN A 98 -0.67 -8.36 19.06
N ASP A 99 -1.44 -7.65 19.90
CA ASP A 99 -1.06 -7.23 21.25
C ASP A 99 0.30 -6.54 21.31
N THR A 100 0.57 -5.65 20.36
CA THR A 100 1.85 -4.93 20.27
C THR A 100 1.63 -3.46 19.97
N ASP A 101 2.58 -2.65 20.40
CA ASP A 101 2.67 -1.22 20.14
C ASP A 101 3.55 -0.89 18.93
N SER A 102 4.22 -1.87 18.32
CA SER A 102 5.25 -1.59 17.33
C SER A 102 5.36 -2.59 16.18
N ILE A 103 5.55 -2.05 14.98
CA ILE A 103 5.93 -2.79 13.78
C ILE A 103 7.22 -2.20 13.22
N ILE A 104 8.17 -3.07 12.89
CA ILE A 104 9.40 -2.73 12.17
C ILE A 104 9.49 -3.67 10.98
N MET A 105 9.67 -3.10 9.81
CA MET A 105 9.85 -3.78 8.54
C MET A 105 11.11 -3.23 7.88
N LYS A 106 11.98 -4.12 7.40
CA LYS A 106 13.20 -3.75 6.70
C LYS A 106 13.53 -4.78 5.64
N GLU A 107 13.89 -4.31 4.46
CA GLU A 107 14.30 -5.14 3.34
C GLU A 107 15.47 -4.50 2.61
N ARG A 108 16.34 -5.35 2.04
CA ARG A 108 17.39 -4.95 1.12
C ARG A 108 17.05 -5.43 -0.28
N LEU A 109 17.25 -4.58 -1.26
CA LEU A 109 16.94 -4.86 -2.65
C LEU A 109 18.13 -4.48 -3.52
N PHE A 110 18.54 -5.43 -4.36
CA PHE A 110 19.52 -5.21 -5.42
C PHE A 110 18.86 -4.52 -6.60
N HIS A 111 19.59 -3.57 -7.18
CA HIS A 111 19.16 -2.79 -8.34
C HIS A 111 20.37 -2.39 -9.20
N GLU A 112 20.09 -2.00 -10.43
CA GLU A 112 21.04 -1.61 -11.48
C GLU A 112 20.39 -0.43 -12.23
N ASP A 113 21.18 0.47 -12.80
CA ASP A 113 20.70 1.69 -13.48
C ASP A 113 20.17 2.79 -12.55
N SER A 114 20.22 4.01 -13.08
CA SER A 114 19.65 5.20 -12.44
C SER A 114 18.14 5.08 -12.27
N SER A 115 17.65 5.36 -11.05
CA SER A 115 16.24 5.14 -10.70
C SER A 115 15.67 6.16 -9.72
N LEU A 116 14.37 6.45 -9.90
CA LEU A 116 13.52 7.10 -8.91
C LEU A 116 12.77 6.01 -8.12
N PHE A 117 13.14 5.82 -6.87
CA PHE A 117 12.42 4.97 -5.93
C PHE A 117 11.35 5.76 -5.18
N GLN A 118 10.16 5.19 -5.04
CA GLN A 118 9.06 5.78 -4.29
C GLN A 118 8.41 4.70 -3.43
N ALA A 119 8.30 4.95 -2.14
CA ALA A 119 7.65 4.06 -1.20
C ALA A 119 6.47 4.76 -0.54
N ILE A 120 5.42 3.97 -0.27
CA ILE A 120 4.28 4.41 0.52
C ILE A 120 3.88 3.28 1.46
N THR A 121 3.61 3.63 2.72
CA THR A 121 3.18 2.70 3.76
C THR A 121 1.89 3.18 4.38
N PHE A 122 0.95 2.26 4.55
CA PHE A 122 -0.21 2.41 5.41
C PHE A 122 0.03 1.68 6.72
N HIS A 123 -0.05 2.41 7.82
CA HIS A 123 0.06 1.91 9.18
C HIS A 123 -1.35 1.84 9.76
N HIS A 124 -1.72 0.69 10.30
CA HIS A 124 -3.06 0.45 10.83
C HIS A 124 -3.00 -0.24 12.19
N GLY A 125 -3.92 0.13 13.06
CA GLY A 125 -4.19 -0.55 14.32
C GLY A 125 -5.68 -0.71 14.54
N GLU A 126 -6.09 -1.91 14.93
CA GLU A 126 -7.44 -2.25 15.37
C GLU A 126 -7.48 -2.26 16.89
N ILE A 127 -8.49 -1.58 17.46
CA ILE A 127 -8.62 -1.34 18.89
C ILE A 127 -9.99 -1.83 19.33
N HIS A 128 -10.00 -2.78 20.27
CA HIS A 128 -11.24 -3.29 20.87
C HIS A 128 -11.49 -2.56 22.17
N LYS A 129 -12.65 -1.90 22.28
CA LYS A 129 -13.06 -1.15 23.47
C LYS A 129 -13.87 -2.05 24.41
N GLN A 130 -14.00 -1.62 25.68
CA GLN A 130 -14.73 -2.37 26.70
C GLN A 130 -16.23 -2.54 26.40
N ASP A 131 -16.82 -1.59 25.67
CA ASP A 131 -18.20 -1.62 25.21
C ASP A 131 -18.41 -2.51 23.97
N LYS A 132 -17.37 -3.26 23.55
CA LYS A 132 -17.33 -4.12 22.36
C LYS A 132 -17.37 -3.37 21.03
N SER A 133 -17.22 -2.04 21.03
CA SER A 133 -16.95 -1.30 19.80
C SER A 133 -15.53 -1.59 19.32
N ILE A 134 -15.35 -1.57 18.00
CA ILE A 134 -14.05 -1.69 17.35
C ILE A 134 -13.77 -0.38 16.67
N HIS A 135 -12.58 0.17 16.93
CA HIS A 135 -12.08 1.39 16.33
C HIS A 135 -10.77 1.13 15.60
N SER A 136 -10.39 2.06 14.75
CA SER A 136 -9.09 2.04 14.09
C SER A 136 -8.22 3.22 14.50
N MET A 137 -6.91 3.05 14.40
CA MET A 137 -5.96 4.14 14.22
C MET A 137 -5.23 3.90 12.91
N GLN A 138 -4.92 4.96 12.18
CA GLN A 138 -4.32 4.84 10.87
C GLN A 138 -3.40 6.01 10.53
N GLN A 139 -2.35 5.76 9.75
CA GLN A 139 -1.50 6.80 9.20
C GLN A 139 -0.84 6.35 7.90
N ILE A 140 -0.58 7.28 6.99
CA ILE A 140 0.12 7.04 5.73
C ILE A 140 1.45 7.78 5.77
N THR A 141 2.54 7.09 5.50
CA THR A 141 3.84 7.71 5.30
C THR A 141 4.40 7.35 3.93
N ALA A 142 5.28 8.18 3.39
CA ALA A 142 5.91 7.95 2.11
C ALA A 142 7.34 8.49 2.14
N ASP A 143 8.17 7.97 1.25
CA ASP A 143 9.52 8.46 1.05
C ASP A 143 9.96 8.22 -0.41
N GLN A 144 11.00 8.93 -0.83
CA GLN A 144 11.57 8.79 -2.16
C GLN A 144 13.09 8.91 -2.14
N LEU A 145 13.73 8.24 -3.09
CA LEU A 145 15.18 8.28 -3.29
C LEU A 145 15.48 8.32 -4.78
N TYR A 146 16.31 9.26 -5.19
CA TYR A 146 16.94 9.27 -6.50
C TYR A 146 18.28 8.58 -6.36
N VAL A 147 18.57 7.62 -7.24
CA VAL A 147 19.88 6.99 -7.37
C VAL A 147 20.37 7.22 -8.79
N ILE A 148 21.60 7.71 -8.92
CA ILE A 148 22.29 7.93 -10.18
C ILE A 148 23.40 6.89 -10.28
N ASP A 149 23.20 5.97 -11.21
CA ASP A 149 24.18 4.99 -11.65
C ASP A 149 24.59 5.35 -13.07
N SER A 150 25.78 5.92 -13.23
CA SER A 150 26.30 6.47 -14.47
C SER A 150 27.70 5.89 -14.72
N PRO A 151 28.03 5.44 -15.95
CA PRO A 151 29.33 4.86 -16.25
C PRO A 151 30.53 5.78 -16.00
N THR A 152 30.27 7.09 -15.87
CA THR A 152 31.32 8.13 -15.77
C THR A 152 31.41 8.81 -14.42
N THR A 153 30.52 8.49 -13.46
CA THR A 153 30.53 9.08 -12.11
C THR A 153 30.39 8.00 -11.05
N ALA A 154 30.83 8.30 -9.83
CA ALA A 154 30.52 7.42 -8.70
C ALA A 154 29.01 7.32 -8.51
N LEU A 155 28.57 6.21 -7.91
CA LEU A 155 27.18 6.02 -7.51
C LEU A 155 26.76 7.12 -6.52
N GLU A 156 25.73 7.87 -6.88
CA GLU A 156 25.21 8.97 -6.07
C GLU A 156 23.74 8.75 -5.74
N SER A 157 23.31 9.19 -4.56
CA SER A 157 21.89 9.19 -4.21
C SER A 157 21.49 10.41 -3.40
N PHE A 158 20.27 10.88 -3.61
CA PHE A 158 19.75 12.06 -2.94
C PHE A 158 18.23 11.97 -2.79
N LYS A 159 17.68 12.65 -1.77
CA LYS A 159 16.22 12.82 -1.60
C LYS A 159 15.72 14.18 -2.09
N LYS A 160 16.57 15.20 -1.94
CA LYS A 160 16.33 16.58 -2.38
C LYS A 160 17.60 17.08 -3.08
N PRO A 161 17.49 17.60 -4.32
CA PRO A 161 18.66 18.02 -5.07
C PRO A 161 19.38 19.18 -4.36
N GLN A 162 20.70 19.12 -4.28
CA GLN A 162 21.59 20.13 -3.69
C GLN A 162 22.41 20.91 -4.72
N ASN A 163 22.47 20.41 -5.97
CA ASN A 163 23.24 21.02 -7.06
C ASN A 163 22.52 20.84 -8.41
N ASN A 164 23.02 21.51 -9.46
CA ASN A 164 22.39 21.49 -10.78
C ASN A 164 22.37 20.09 -11.42
N TYR A 165 23.41 19.29 -11.18
CA TYR A 165 23.49 17.91 -11.69
C TYR A 165 22.37 17.04 -11.10
N GLU A 166 22.13 17.11 -9.79
CA GLU A 166 21.03 16.42 -9.13
C GLU A 166 19.65 16.95 -9.60
N VAL A 167 19.52 18.25 -9.88
CA VAL A 167 18.28 18.84 -10.45
C VAL A 167 18.00 18.27 -11.84
N GLU A 168 19.01 18.17 -12.70
CA GLU A 168 18.88 17.59 -14.05
C GLU A 168 18.46 16.13 -13.99
N TRP A 169 19.11 15.33 -13.13
CA TRP A 169 18.75 13.92 -12.93
C TRP A 169 17.37 13.72 -12.34
N LYS A 170 16.98 14.52 -11.33
CA LYS A 170 15.62 14.52 -10.81
C LYS A 170 14.61 14.76 -11.93
N ASN A 171 14.81 15.81 -12.72
CA ASN A 171 13.89 16.17 -13.80
C ASN A 171 13.83 15.09 -14.88
N LEU A 172 14.96 14.47 -15.22
CA LEU A 172 15.03 13.37 -16.17
C LEU A 172 14.23 12.16 -15.67
N LEU A 173 14.53 11.67 -14.46
CA LEU A 173 13.90 10.50 -13.87
C LEU A 173 12.40 10.70 -13.63
N GLU A 174 11.99 11.88 -13.14
CA GLU A 174 10.56 12.20 -12.98
C GLU A 174 9.84 12.30 -14.32
N LYS A 175 10.46 12.90 -15.34
CA LYS A 175 9.87 13.04 -16.67
C LYS A 175 9.65 11.68 -17.32
N THR A 176 10.65 10.81 -17.32
CA THR A 176 10.56 9.46 -17.91
C THR A 176 9.54 8.61 -17.16
N THR A 177 9.59 8.62 -15.82
CA THR A 177 8.60 7.94 -14.96
C THR A 177 7.18 8.40 -15.27
N ARG A 178 6.96 9.71 -15.32
CA ARG A 178 5.63 10.29 -15.61
C ARG A 178 5.14 9.93 -17.00
N GLN A 179 5.99 9.97 -18.02
CA GLN A 179 5.62 9.58 -19.38
C GLN A 179 5.14 8.11 -19.43
N GLN A 180 5.86 7.21 -18.76
CA GLN A 180 5.46 5.81 -18.65
C GLN A 180 4.11 5.66 -17.92
N LEU A 181 3.95 6.29 -16.76
CA LEU A 181 2.71 6.20 -15.98
C LEU A 181 1.51 6.76 -16.75
N LEU A 182 1.65 7.92 -17.39
CA LEU A 182 0.58 8.51 -18.21
C LEU A 182 0.17 7.60 -19.36
N TYR A 183 1.14 6.96 -20.02
CA TYR A 183 0.83 5.96 -21.05
C TYR A 183 -0.04 4.83 -20.49
N HIS A 184 0.35 4.24 -19.36
CA HIS A 184 -0.42 3.15 -18.74
C HIS A 184 -1.78 3.59 -18.20
N TRP A 185 -1.87 4.74 -17.55
CA TRP A 185 -3.15 5.25 -17.06
C TRP A 185 -4.12 5.58 -18.20
N ASN A 186 -3.63 6.13 -19.32
CA ASN A 186 -4.48 6.36 -20.49
C ASN A 186 -5.03 5.04 -21.09
N GLN A 187 -4.24 3.96 -21.04
CA GLN A 187 -4.73 2.63 -21.44
C GLN A 187 -5.81 2.09 -20.49
N LEU A 188 -5.74 2.42 -19.20
CA LEU A 188 -6.77 2.08 -18.22
C LEU A 188 -8.04 2.93 -18.44
N PHE A 189 -7.88 4.24 -18.64
CA PHE A 189 -9.01 5.13 -18.93
C PHE A 189 -9.76 4.70 -20.18
N THR A 190 -9.04 4.39 -21.26
CA THR A 190 -9.64 3.89 -22.51
C THR A 190 -10.34 2.55 -22.30
N HIS A 191 -9.74 1.64 -21.53
CA HIS A 191 -10.30 0.30 -21.32
C HIS A 191 -11.59 0.30 -20.49
N PHE A 192 -11.66 1.19 -19.50
CA PHE A 192 -12.80 1.31 -18.59
C PHE A 192 -13.75 2.46 -18.95
N ASP A 193 -13.57 3.09 -20.11
CA ASP A 193 -14.37 4.23 -20.59
C ASP A 193 -14.47 5.37 -19.56
N ILE A 194 -13.32 5.78 -19.02
CA ILE A 194 -13.22 6.81 -17.98
C ILE A 194 -12.90 8.16 -18.59
N ASP A 195 -13.81 9.11 -18.43
CA ASP A 195 -13.55 10.52 -18.64
C ASP A 195 -12.81 11.10 -17.43
N SER A 196 -11.48 11.23 -17.56
CA SER A 196 -10.61 11.73 -16.50
C SER A 196 -10.90 13.18 -16.11
N SER A 197 -11.61 13.96 -16.95
CA SER A 197 -11.96 15.34 -16.65
C SER A 197 -12.98 15.45 -15.50
N ASN A 198 -13.71 14.38 -15.17
CA ASN A 198 -14.67 14.33 -14.07
C ASN A 198 -14.02 14.02 -12.70
N TYR A 199 -12.71 13.79 -12.68
CA TYR A 199 -12.01 13.31 -11.50
C TYR A 199 -10.81 14.16 -11.12
N LEU A 200 -10.48 14.18 -9.83
CA LEU A 200 -9.15 14.49 -9.35
C LEU A 200 -8.30 13.21 -9.41
N SER A 201 -7.33 13.21 -10.32
CA SER A 201 -6.41 12.09 -10.54
C SER A 201 -5.20 12.15 -9.60
N VAL A 202 -5.01 11.12 -8.79
CA VAL A 202 -3.97 11.06 -7.76
C VAL A 202 -3.23 9.73 -7.84
N PRO A 203 -1.90 9.72 -8.05
CA PRO A 203 -1.10 8.50 -7.97
C PRO A 203 -1.10 7.96 -6.54
N LEU A 204 -1.08 6.64 -6.37
CA LEU A 204 -1.05 6.00 -5.04
C LEU A 204 0.09 6.54 -4.16
N THR A 205 1.28 6.74 -4.72
CA THR A 205 2.45 7.25 -3.99
C THR A 205 2.29 8.68 -3.46
N SER A 206 1.31 9.44 -3.95
CA SER A 206 1.01 10.80 -3.49
C SER A 206 -0.02 10.85 -2.36
N LEU A 207 -0.64 9.74 -1.97
CA LEU A 207 -1.70 9.75 -0.95
C LEU A 207 -1.23 10.24 0.43
N ALA A 208 0.05 10.08 0.76
CA ALA A 208 0.61 10.59 2.02
C ALA A 208 0.44 12.10 2.19
N THR A 209 0.31 12.86 1.09
CA THR A 209 0.07 14.31 1.15
C THR A 209 -1.27 14.66 1.78
N TYR A 210 -2.26 13.74 1.74
CA TYR A 210 -3.60 13.97 2.27
C TYR A 210 -3.71 13.76 3.79
N GLN A 211 -2.61 13.38 4.45
CA GLN A 211 -2.53 13.33 5.92
C GLN A 211 -2.56 14.72 6.57
N THR A 212 -2.15 15.76 5.85
CA THR A 212 -2.09 17.14 6.37
C THR A 212 -2.81 18.13 5.46
N LYS A 213 -3.27 17.68 4.29
CA LYS A 213 -4.00 18.48 3.32
C LYS A 213 -5.25 17.70 2.90
N PRO A 214 -6.44 18.05 3.39
CA PRO A 214 -7.64 17.29 3.05
C PRO A 214 -7.90 17.32 1.53
N LEU A 215 -8.67 16.34 1.07
CA LEU A 215 -9.19 16.33 -0.31
C LEU A 215 -9.99 17.63 -0.56
N PRO A 216 -9.98 18.17 -1.79
CA PRO A 216 -10.71 19.40 -2.07
C PRO A 216 -12.17 19.32 -1.65
N SER A 217 -12.63 20.34 -0.92
CA SER A 217 -13.99 20.47 -0.39
C SER A 217 -14.37 19.51 0.74
N LEU A 218 -13.45 18.69 1.23
CA LEU A 218 -13.66 17.81 2.39
C LEU A 218 -12.89 18.32 3.61
N THR A 219 -13.36 17.91 4.78
CA THR A 219 -12.62 18.05 6.03
C THR A 219 -11.51 16.99 6.14
N GLN A 220 -10.58 17.16 7.09
CA GLN A 220 -9.56 16.16 7.35
C GLN A 220 -10.18 14.84 7.83
N GLN A 221 -11.20 14.89 8.69
CA GLN A 221 -11.89 13.71 9.19
C GLN A 221 -12.56 12.90 8.07
N GLU A 222 -13.25 13.56 7.14
CA GLU A 222 -13.84 12.92 5.97
C GLU A 222 -12.77 12.34 5.05
N THR A 223 -11.67 13.08 4.84
CA THR A 223 -10.52 12.60 4.07
C THR A 223 -9.93 11.34 4.69
N ASP A 224 -9.73 11.32 6.00
CA ASP A 224 -9.17 10.18 6.72
C ASP A 224 -10.09 8.95 6.64
N LYS A 225 -11.41 9.15 6.79
CA LYS A 225 -12.40 8.09 6.57
C LYS A 225 -12.29 7.48 5.17
N ILE A 226 -12.24 8.34 4.14
CA ILE A 226 -12.10 7.89 2.74
C ILE A 226 -10.78 7.13 2.55
N MET A 227 -9.67 7.63 3.11
CA MET A 227 -8.36 6.98 3.01
C MET A 227 -8.36 5.60 3.67
N GLY A 228 -8.97 5.45 4.85
CA GLY A 228 -9.04 4.17 5.55
C GLY A 228 -9.79 3.11 4.75
N GLN A 229 -10.96 3.47 4.23
CA GLN A 229 -11.77 2.62 3.35
C GLN A 229 -11.04 2.29 2.03
N LEU A 230 -10.35 3.27 1.45
CA LEU A 230 -9.54 3.08 0.24
C LEU A 230 -8.42 2.05 0.49
N TRP A 231 -7.73 2.13 1.62
CA TRP A 231 -6.67 1.18 1.97
C TRP A 231 -7.19 -0.20 2.29
N GLU A 232 -8.37 -0.34 2.90
CA GLU A 232 -9.07 -1.63 3.00
C GLU A 232 -9.32 -2.23 1.60
N GLY A 233 -9.85 -1.43 0.67
CA GLY A 233 -10.10 -1.84 -0.71
C GLY A 233 -8.83 -2.26 -1.45
N LEU A 234 -7.76 -1.45 -1.35
CA LEU A 234 -6.44 -1.74 -1.90
C LEU A 234 -5.84 -3.00 -1.28
N TYR A 235 -5.98 -3.20 0.03
CA TYR A 235 -5.43 -4.36 0.70
C TYR A 235 -6.04 -5.65 0.14
N LYS A 236 -7.38 -5.70 0.09
CA LYS A 236 -8.14 -6.86 -0.36
C LYS A 236 -7.91 -7.16 -1.85
N ASN A 237 -7.86 -6.13 -2.70
CA ASN A 237 -7.95 -6.31 -4.15
C ASN A 237 -6.63 -6.09 -4.91
N TYR A 238 -5.63 -5.47 -4.28
CA TYR A 238 -4.33 -5.20 -4.89
C TYR A 238 -3.20 -5.89 -4.12
N ILE A 239 -3.12 -5.68 -2.80
CA ILE A 239 -1.99 -6.13 -1.99
C ILE A 239 -2.00 -7.66 -1.83
N VAL A 240 -3.10 -8.25 -1.36
CA VAL A 240 -3.22 -9.71 -1.21
C VAL A 240 -3.05 -10.45 -2.55
N PRO A 241 -3.69 -10.05 -3.66
CA PRO A 241 -3.47 -10.71 -4.94
C PRO A 241 -2.04 -10.57 -5.49
N ALA A 242 -1.34 -9.48 -5.18
CA ALA A 242 0.05 -9.25 -5.58
C ALA A 242 1.04 -10.13 -4.80
N THR A 243 0.70 -10.55 -3.56
CA THR A 243 1.55 -11.44 -2.75
C THR A 243 1.27 -12.93 -2.95
N THR A 244 0.06 -13.31 -3.37
CA THR A 244 -0.40 -14.72 -3.37
C THR A 244 0.08 -15.55 -4.57
N LYS A 245 0.60 -14.95 -5.66
CA LYS A 245 0.95 -15.69 -6.89
C LYS A 245 2.40 -16.20 -6.91
N ASN A 246 2.60 -17.44 -6.48
CA ASN A 246 3.69 -18.39 -6.85
C ASN A 246 5.02 -17.77 -7.34
N ASN A 247 5.84 -17.29 -6.41
CA ASN A 247 7.29 -16.99 -6.56
C ASN A 247 7.72 -16.05 -7.71
N LYS A 248 6.79 -15.49 -8.49
CA LYS A 248 7.09 -14.48 -9.51
C LYS A 248 6.78 -13.10 -8.95
N LYS A 249 7.75 -12.18 -9.06
CA LYS A 249 7.54 -10.78 -8.68
C LYS A 249 6.30 -10.23 -9.41
N PRO A 250 5.31 -9.65 -8.71
CA PRO A 250 4.12 -9.12 -9.37
C PRO A 250 4.51 -8.01 -10.35
N THR A 251 3.88 -8.01 -11.51
CA THR A 251 4.07 -6.95 -12.51
C THR A 251 2.90 -5.98 -12.43
N SER A 252 3.20 -4.74 -12.05
CA SER A 252 2.21 -3.67 -11.88
C SER A 252 2.90 -2.31 -12.00
N TYR A 253 2.10 -1.27 -12.25
CA TYR A 253 2.50 0.13 -12.18
C TYR A 253 1.86 0.80 -10.97
N ILE A 254 2.27 2.03 -10.65
CA ILE A 254 1.61 2.83 -9.60
C ILE A 254 0.11 2.93 -9.93
N PRO A 255 -0.79 2.43 -9.05
CA PRO A 255 -2.23 2.62 -9.21
C PRO A 255 -2.59 4.10 -9.24
N ILE A 256 -3.63 4.44 -10.01
CA ILE A 256 -4.21 5.78 -10.03
C ILE A 256 -5.56 5.77 -9.31
N ILE A 257 -5.73 6.73 -8.41
CA ILE A 257 -6.96 6.96 -7.67
C ILE A 257 -7.64 8.16 -8.28
N LEU A 258 -8.93 8.02 -8.57
CA LEU A 258 -9.76 9.04 -9.19
C LEU A 258 -10.86 9.42 -8.20
N PHE A 259 -10.71 10.56 -7.54
CA PHE A 259 -11.76 11.09 -6.66
C PHE A 259 -12.78 11.85 -7.50
N SER A 260 -14.05 11.46 -7.44
CA SER A 260 -15.13 12.12 -8.18
C SER A 260 -15.22 13.59 -7.75
N LYS A 261 -15.32 14.50 -8.71
CA LYS A 261 -15.55 15.93 -8.42
C LYS A 261 -16.93 16.18 -7.79
N ASP A 262 -17.88 15.27 -7.99
CA ASP A 262 -19.20 15.28 -7.38
C ASP A 262 -19.21 14.70 -5.95
N GLN A 263 -18.06 14.21 -5.47
CA GLN A 263 -17.82 13.74 -4.09
C GLN A 263 -18.73 12.59 -3.63
N ASP A 264 -19.13 11.73 -4.54
CA ASP A 264 -20.02 10.58 -4.31
C ASP A 264 -19.29 9.22 -4.35
N HIS A 265 -18.16 9.16 -5.05
CA HIS A 265 -17.36 7.96 -5.19
C HIS A 265 -15.89 8.25 -5.53
N LEU A 266 -15.06 7.22 -5.40
CA LEU A 266 -13.74 7.16 -6.02
C LEU A 266 -13.62 5.89 -6.85
N LEU A 267 -12.70 5.95 -7.81
CA LEU A 267 -12.24 4.79 -8.57
C LEU A 267 -10.76 4.53 -8.26
N VAL A 268 -10.37 3.26 -8.28
CA VAL A 268 -8.96 2.86 -8.30
C VAL A 268 -8.71 2.04 -9.54
N LEU A 269 -7.81 2.51 -10.40
CA LEU A 269 -7.43 1.80 -11.61
C LEU A 269 -6.00 1.29 -11.50
N PHE A 270 -5.79 0.03 -11.82
CA PHE A 270 -4.47 -0.57 -11.85
C PHE A 270 -4.41 -1.75 -12.81
N GLU A 271 -3.20 -2.11 -13.22
CA GLU A 271 -2.92 -3.35 -13.92
C GLU A 271 -2.07 -4.24 -13.04
N LEU A 272 -2.50 -5.49 -12.83
CA LEU A 272 -1.76 -6.46 -12.05
C LEU A 272 -1.61 -7.75 -12.86
N ASN A 273 -0.36 -8.10 -13.18
CA ASN A 273 -0.01 -9.28 -13.96
C ASN A 273 -0.74 -9.36 -15.30
N GLY A 274 -0.75 -8.25 -16.05
CA GLY A 274 -1.40 -8.14 -17.36
C GLY A 274 -2.92 -7.96 -17.30
N ARG A 275 -3.53 -7.99 -16.11
CA ARG A 275 -4.97 -7.83 -15.93
C ARG A 275 -5.27 -6.41 -15.47
N LYS A 276 -6.06 -5.67 -16.25
CA LYS A 276 -6.58 -4.36 -15.87
C LYS A 276 -7.73 -4.55 -14.89
N ASN A 277 -7.74 -3.78 -13.81
CA ASN A 277 -8.74 -3.83 -12.76
C ASN A 277 -9.24 -2.43 -12.45
N GLN A 278 -10.50 -2.36 -12.04
CA GLN A 278 -11.16 -1.17 -11.55
C GLN A 278 -11.83 -1.53 -10.22
N LEU A 279 -11.59 -0.70 -9.20
CA LEU A 279 -12.36 -0.71 -7.95
C LEU A 279 -13.22 0.54 -7.92
N ILE A 280 -14.44 0.39 -7.40
CA ILE A 280 -15.37 1.49 -7.19
C ILE A 280 -15.70 1.52 -5.70
N GLN A 281 -15.45 2.65 -5.06
CA GLN A 281 -15.84 2.87 -3.67
C GLN A 281 -16.77 4.07 -3.63
N LYS A 282 -18.01 3.83 -3.24
CA LYS A 282 -18.97 4.89 -2.94
C LYS A 282 -18.77 5.33 -1.50
N TYR A 283 -18.89 6.63 -1.25
CA TYR A 283 -18.89 7.16 0.10
C TYR A 283 -20.03 8.17 0.26
N SER A 284 -20.68 8.12 1.43
CA SER A 284 -21.68 9.10 1.86
C SER A 284 -21.04 10.00 2.91
N LEU A 285 -21.09 11.30 2.67
CA LEU A 285 -20.58 12.33 3.58
C LEU A 285 -21.61 12.68 4.67
N THR A 286 -22.87 12.29 4.50
CA THR A 286 -23.89 12.38 5.57
C THR A 286 -23.81 11.15 6.47
N GLU A 287 -23.69 11.37 7.78
CA GLU A 287 -23.92 10.35 8.80
C GLU A 287 -25.35 9.80 8.67
N SER A 288 -25.47 8.48 8.58
CA SER A 288 -26.74 7.76 8.73
C SER A 288 -26.81 7.14 10.11
#